data_AF-A0A7G9LNR0-F1
#
_entry.id   AF-A0A7G9LNR0-F1
#
_cell.length_a   1.000
_cell.length_b   1.000
_cell.length_c   1.000
_cell.angle_alpha   90.00
_cell.angle_beta   90.00
_cell.angle_gamma   90.00
#
_symmetry.space_group_name_H-M   'P 1'
#
loop_
_entity.id
_entity.type
_entity.pdbx_description
1 polymer ?
#
loop_
_entity_poly.entity_id
_entity_poly.type
_entity_poly.pdbx_seq_one_letter_code
_entity_poly.pdbx_strand_id
1 'polypeptide(L)'
;MAYTRYDFKMFIGNTKNVPCFRAYVVEDEDFEIPTIEVMEVEGFGINDVYESLFYEIVEGKLSFDLMKKRSQNCTTEIDFQRKVETIKINEGSAIKNLREFEKYSKVYFGVTTESIVVNFEKPFELRYDGYGYNIGHGLPINRYEQIEEFTKTFVSCLSSNNTSFGNMYRKIEKAGSTVIPFETEKKDDSALETIKNLFKDINEDNINYDYINKKGDNYSQLYKKLLLKLPEIRKVDDLHTFQIIIDGKKYNLDINKAKKVKLEEFGVPVSWTCKYLFSKGILKSDTRYHSIDVEYMKKRQTFHIEVENERILKLIGTLNNGDLINISGITFSQRTIIIDRLEKCTEKKL
;
A
#
# COMPACT_ATOMS: atom_id res chain seq x y z
N MET A 1 -21.38 -13.02 10.40
CA MET A 1 -20.85 -13.79 9.25
C MET A 1 -19.42 -14.17 9.58
N ALA A 2 -19.13 -15.46 9.62
CA ALA A 2 -17.79 -15.99 9.85
C ALA A 2 -17.22 -16.36 8.48
N TYR A 3 -16.23 -15.62 8.02
CA TYR A 3 -15.44 -15.96 6.83
C TYR A 3 -14.07 -16.44 7.30
N THR A 4 -13.46 -17.35 6.55
CA THR A 4 -12.12 -17.84 6.87
C THR A 4 -11.11 -17.16 5.96
N ARG A 5 -10.08 -16.56 6.56
CA ARG A 5 -8.98 -15.94 5.81
C ARG A 5 -7.72 -16.78 5.88
N TYR A 6 -7.04 -16.86 4.76
CA TYR A 6 -5.79 -17.56 4.61
C TYR A 6 -4.70 -16.58 4.17
N ASP A 7 -3.62 -16.51 4.93
CA ASP A 7 -2.38 -15.83 4.54
C ASP A 7 -1.51 -16.86 3.82
N PHE A 8 -1.40 -16.69 2.50
CA PHE A 8 -0.62 -17.56 1.63
C PHE A 8 0.70 -16.88 1.27
N LYS A 9 1.81 -17.60 1.51
CA LYS A 9 3.18 -17.13 1.24
C LYS A 9 3.92 -18.13 0.37
N MET A 10 4.73 -17.63 -0.55
CA MET A 10 5.75 -18.41 -1.26
C MET A 10 7.15 -17.94 -0.85
N PHE A 11 8.09 -18.87 -0.76
CA PHE A 11 9.49 -18.62 -0.41
C PHE A 11 10.42 -19.30 -1.41
N ILE A 12 11.49 -18.62 -1.81
CA ILE A 12 12.51 -19.21 -2.68
C ILE A 12 13.39 -20.16 -1.86
N GLY A 13 13.52 -21.41 -2.32
CA GLY A 13 14.39 -22.39 -1.68
C GLY A 13 13.84 -22.94 -0.35
N ASN A 14 14.75 -23.35 0.55
CA ASN A 14 14.42 -24.07 1.78
C ASN A 14 14.25 -23.18 3.02
N THR A 15 14.50 -21.87 2.92
CA THR A 15 14.50 -20.96 4.08
C THR A 15 13.24 -20.12 4.12
N LYS A 16 12.40 -20.31 5.16
CA LYS A 16 11.21 -19.49 5.44
C LYS A 16 11.55 -18.12 6.05
N ASN A 17 12.56 -17.43 5.55
CA ASN A 17 13.03 -16.19 6.16
C ASN A 17 12.36 -14.95 5.56
N VAL A 18 12.25 -14.89 4.23
CA VAL A 18 11.63 -13.76 3.52
C VAL A 18 10.77 -14.33 2.39
N PRO A 19 9.45 -14.06 2.37
CA PRO A 19 8.62 -14.50 1.26
C PRO A 19 9.04 -13.78 -0.03
N CYS A 20 8.82 -14.41 -1.18
CA CYS A 20 8.92 -13.78 -2.50
C CYS A 20 7.56 -13.40 -3.07
N PHE A 21 6.48 -13.88 -2.43
CA PHE A 21 5.10 -13.59 -2.76
C PHE A 21 4.24 -13.77 -1.51
N ARG A 22 3.25 -12.90 -1.32
CA ARG A 22 2.26 -13.00 -0.24
C ARG A 22 0.90 -12.57 -0.76
N ALA A 23 -0.14 -13.33 -0.46
CA ALA A 23 -1.51 -12.96 -0.77
C ALA A 23 -2.46 -13.42 0.34
N TYR A 24 -3.54 -12.68 0.54
CA TYR A 24 -4.65 -13.10 1.39
C TYR A 24 -5.79 -13.62 0.54
N VAL A 25 -6.35 -14.75 0.95
CA VAL A 25 -7.54 -15.35 0.33
C VAL A 25 -8.66 -15.41 1.37
N VAL A 26 -9.79 -14.81 1.03
CA VAL A 26 -11.01 -14.84 1.85
C VAL A 26 -12.01 -15.76 1.17
N GLU A 27 -12.28 -16.90 1.81
CA GLU A 27 -13.44 -17.74 1.47
C GLU A 27 -14.62 -17.29 2.34
N ASP A 28 -15.70 -16.91 1.66
CA ASP A 28 -16.99 -16.58 2.24
C ASP A 28 -18.02 -17.55 1.67
N GLU A 29 -18.86 -18.14 2.54
CA GLU A 29 -19.88 -19.10 2.15
C GLU A 29 -20.92 -18.51 1.19
N ASP A 30 -21.09 -17.17 1.20
CA ASP A 30 -22.05 -16.46 0.37
C ASP A 30 -21.52 -16.03 -1.01
N PHE A 31 -20.21 -16.18 -1.29
CA PHE A 31 -19.60 -15.73 -2.55
C PHE A 31 -19.05 -16.91 -3.37
N GLU A 32 -19.44 -16.99 -4.65
CA GLU A 32 -18.88 -17.98 -5.59
C GLU A 32 -17.40 -17.73 -5.91
N ILE A 33 -16.93 -16.49 -5.76
CA ILE A 33 -15.57 -16.07 -6.08
C ILE A 33 -14.87 -15.59 -4.79
N PRO A 34 -13.71 -16.15 -4.43
CA PRO A 34 -12.95 -15.71 -3.26
C PRO A 34 -12.45 -14.28 -3.45
N THR A 35 -12.41 -13.51 -2.37
CA THR A 35 -11.72 -12.20 -2.40
C THR A 35 -10.22 -12.43 -2.23
N ILE A 36 -9.42 -11.87 -3.13
CA ILE A 36 -7.97 -12.02 -3.19
C ILE A 36 -7.31 -10.66 -3.03
N GLU A 37 -6.30 -10.56 -2.17
CA GLU A 37 -5.42 -9.39 -2.08
C GLU A 37 -3.97 -9.82 -2.18
N VAL A 38 -3.25 -9.33 -3.20
CA VAL A 38 -1.82 -9.52 -3.37
C VAL A 38 -1.07 -8.43 -2.61
N MET A 39 -0.10 -8.83 -1.80
CA MET A 39 0.68 -7.93 -0.96
C MET A 39 2.05 -7.67 -1.57
N GLU A 40 2.52 -6.42 -1.48
CA GLU A 40 3.90 -6.09 -1.79
C GLU A 40 4.84 -6.73 -0.75
N VAL A 41 5.92 -7.35 -1.22
CA VAL A 41 6.91 -7.98 -0.35
C VAL A 41 8.24 -7.23 -0.41
N GLU A 42 8.79 -6.89 0.76
CA GLU A 42 10.05 -6.14 0.84
C GLU A 42 11.17 -6.83 0.05
N GLY A 43 11.81 -6.09 -0.86
CA GLY A 43 12.89 -6.59 -1.72
C GLY A 43 12.44 -7.35 -2.97
N PHE A 44 11.16 -7.71 -3.08
CA PHE A 44 10.59 -8.42 -4.23
C PHE A 44 9.46 -7.67 -4.94
N GLY A 45 8.85 -6.68 -4.29
CA GLY A 45 7.70 -5.95 -4.83
C GLY A 45 6.46 -6.85 -4.96
N ILE A 46 5.60 -6.51 -5.92
CA ILE A 46 4.60 -7.44 -6.46
C ILE A 46 5.30 -8.20 -7.61
N ASN A 47 5.36 -9.52 -7.51
CA ASN A 47 6.06 -10.34 -8.49
C ASN A 47 5.07 -10.96 -9.48
N ASP A 48 5.00 -10.38 -10.69
CA ASP A 48 4.06 -10.78 -11.76
C ASP A 48 4.09 -12.28 -12.08
N VAL A 49 5.25 -12.92 -11.97
CA VAL A 49 5.40 -14.37 -12.25
C VAL A 49 4.71 -15.20 -11.17
N TYR A 50 4.94 -14.86 -9.90
CA TYR A 50 4.31 -15.57 -8.79
C TYR A 50 2.83 -15.21 -8.64
N GLU A 51 2.45 -13.98 -8.99
CA GLU A 51 1.06 -13.55 -9.04
C GLU A 51 0.28 -14.33 -10.10
N SER A 52 0.80 -14.43 -11.32
CA SER A 52 0.18 -15.22 -12.40
C SER A 52 0.03 -16.69 -12.00
N LEU A 53 1.09 -17.29 -11.45
CA LEU A 53 1.06 -18.66 -10.94
C LEU A 53 0.02 -18.81 -9.82
N PHE A 54 -0.05 -17.86 -8.89
CA PHE A 54 -1.02 -17.87 -7.81
C PHE A 54 -2.46 -17.84 -8.31
N TYR A 55 -2.78 -16.99 -9.29
CA TYR A 55 -4.11 -16.97 -9.89
C TYR A 55 -4.44 -18.28 -10.62
N GLU A 56 -3.49 -18.87 -11.37
CA GLU A 56 -3.70 -20.19 -12.00
C GLU A 56 -3.99 -21.30 -10.97
N ILE A 57 -3.32 -21.24 -9.80
CA ILE A 57 -3.59 -22.17 -8.70
C ILE A 57 -5.00 -21.94 -8.17
N VAL A 58 -5.32 -20.71 -7.75
CA VAL A 58 -6.60 -20.40 -7.10
C VAL A 58 -7.78 -20.72 -8.00
N GLU A 59 -7.69 -20.44 -9.30
CA GLU A 59 -8.72 -20.73 -10.29
C GLU A 59 -8.82 -22.22 -10.70
N GLY A 60 -7.90 -23.06 -10.22
CA GLY A 60 -7.88 -24.49 -10.56
C GLY A 60 -7.51 -24.75 -12.02
N LYS A 61 -6.68 -23.88 -12.60
CA LYS A 61 -6.21 -23.96 -13.99
C LYS A 61 -4.79 -24.50 -14.13
N LEU A 62 -4.05 -24.59 -13.02
CA LEU A 62 -2.67 -25.04 -13.04
C LEU A 62 -2.55 -26.50 -13.50
N SER A 63 -1.79 -26.72 -14.57
CA SER A 63 -1.49 -28.04 -15.14
C SER A 63 -0.01 -28.16 -15.47
N PHE A 64 0.63 -29.25 -15.06
CA PHE A 64 2.06 -29.48 -15.32
C PHE A 64 2.39 -30.96 -15.41
N ASP A 65 3.48 -31.27 -16.11
CA ASP A 65 3.87 -32.62 -16.45
C ASP A 65 4.88 -33.21 -15.46
N LEU A 66 4.52 -34.35 -14.84
CA LEU A 66 5.36 -35.08 -13.91
C LEU A 66 6.31 -36.01 -14.66
N MET A 67 7.60 -35.69 -14.69
CA MET A 67 8.62 -36.64 -15.16
C MET A 67 8.93 -37.66 -14.05
N LYS A 68 8.59 -38.94 -14.26
CA LYS A 68 8.95 -40.00 -13.31
C LYS A 68 10.47 -40.18 -13.24
N LYS A 69 11.01 -40.29 -12.01
CA LYS A 69 12.41 -40.66 -11.78
C LYS A 69 12.72 -41.99 -12.46
N ARG A 70 13.91 -42.06 -13.07
CA ARG A 70 14.52 -43.27 -13.65
C ARG A 70 14.30 -44.49 -12.74
N SER A 71 13.63 -45.51 -13.26
CA SER A 71 13.85 -46.88 -12.81
C SER A 71 15.30 -47.23 -13.16
N GLN A 72 16.05 -47.85 -12.25
CA GLN A 72 17.43 -48.29 -12.48
C GLN A 72 17.54 -49.36 -13.59
N ASN A 73 16.42 -49.85 -14.15
CA ASN A 73 16.36 -50.95 -15.11
C ASN A 73 15.83 -50.54 -16.51
N CYS A 74 15.92 -49.28 -16.92
CA CYS A 74 15.53 -48.86 -18.27
C CYS A 74 16.67 -49.10 -19.27
N THR A 75 16.53 -50.07 -20.17
CA THR A 75 17.57 -50.48 -21.13
C THR A 75 17.29 -50.08 -22.58
N THR A 76 16.18 -49.39 -22.88
CA THR A 76 15.84 -48.98 -24.26
C THR A 76 15.31 -47.54 -24.35
N GLU A 77 15.55 -46.88 -25.49
CA GLU A 77 15.05 -45.52 -25.79
C GLU A 77 13.51 -45.41 -25.79
N ILE A 78 12.79 -46.52 -25.97
CA ILE A 78 11.31 -46.56 -26.00
C ILE A 78 10.71 -46.44 -24.59
N ASP A 79 11.45 -46.78 -23.53
CA ASP A 79 11.02 -46.58 -22.14
C ASP A 79 11.09 -45.11 -21.69
N PHE A 80 11.86 -44.26 -22.38
CA PHE A 80 11.96 -42.82 -22.06
C PHE A 80 10.68 -42.04 -22.36
N GLN A 81 9.84 -42.55 -23.27
CA GLN A 81 8.58 -41.89 -23.63
C GLN A 81 7.41 -42.26 -22.68
N ARG A 82 7.61 -43.14 -21.70
CA ARG A 82 6.50 -43.75 -20.95
C ARG A 82 6.35 -43.19 -19.55
N LYS A 83 5.31 -42.36 -19.43
CA LYS A 83 4.65 -41.79 -18.24
C LYS A 83 5.17 -40.43 -17.81
N VAL A 84 5.01 -39.48 -18.72
CA VAL A 84 4.63 -38.12 -18.32
C VAL A 84 3.23 -38.21 -17.75
N GLU A 85 3.08 -37.94 -16.46
CA GLU A 85 1.78 -37.89 -15.79
C GLU A 85 1.41 -36.42 -15.62
N THR A 86 0.44 -35.94 -16.40
CA THR A 86 -0.01 -34.54 -16.27
C THR A 86 -0.82 -34.40 -14.99
N ILE A 87 -0.32 -33.58 -14.06
CA ILE A 87 -1.06 -33.17 -12.88
C ILE A 87 -1.90 -31.96 -13.26
N LYS A 88 -3.17 -31.98 -12.85
CA LYS A 88 -4.08 -30.84 -12.91
C LYS A 88 -4.55 -30.54 -11.50
N ILE A 89 -4.40 -29.29 -11.07
CA ILE A 89 -4.93 -28.83 -9.78
C ILE A 89 -6.29 -28.19 -10.07
N ASN A 90 -7.36 -28.87 -9.67
CA ASN A 90 -8.73 -28.37 -9.76
C ASN A 90 -9.62 -29.08 -8.72
N GLU A 91 -9.43 -28.71 -7.46
CA GLU A 91 -10.08 -29.31 -6.29
C GLU A 91 -11.44 -28.65 -5.94
N GLY A 92 -11.93 -27.76 -6.81
CA GLY A 92 -13.24 -27.12 -6.69
C GLY A 92 -13.35 -25.98 -5.68
N SER A 93 -12.27 -25.60 -4.99
CA SER A 93 -12.20 -24.34 -4.23
C SER A 93 -10.77 -23.79 -4.21
N ALA A 94 -10.64 -22.48 -4.03
CA ALA A 94 -9.37 -21.78 -3.96
C ALA A 94 -8.42 -22.39 -2.92
N ILE A 95 -8.93 -22.65 -1.73
CA ILE A 95 -8.11 -23.16 -0.62
C ILE A 95 -7.71 -24.61 -0.84
N LYS A 96 -8.58 -25.44 -1.41
CA LYS A 96 -8.21 -26.82 -1.77
C LYS A 96 -7.16 -26.83 -2.87
N ASN A 97 -7.27 -25.95 -3.87
CA ASN A 97 -6.26 -25.80 -4.91
C ASN A 97 -4.90 -25.39 -4.34
N LEU A 98 -4.88 -24.40 -3.44
CA LEU A 98 -3.65 -23.97 -2.77
C LEU A 98 -3.01 -25.12 -1.99
N ARG A 99 -3.79 -25.88 -1.21
CA ARG A 99 -3.32 -27.06 -0.46
C ARG A 99 -2.78 -28.16 -1.36
N GLU A 100 -3.42 -28.40 -2.50
CA GLU A 100 -2.94 -29.37 -3.48
C GLU A 100 -1.62 -28.91 -4.10
N PHE A 101 -1.49 -27.62 -4.41
CA PHE A 101 -0.25 -27.02 -4.91
C PHE A 101 0.91 -27.17 -3.94
N GLU A 102 0.70 -27.05 -2.61
CA GLU A 102 1.76 -27.20 -1.61
C GLU A 102 2.49 -28.55 -1.70
N LYS A 103 1.81 -29.60 -2.18
CA LYS A 103 2.40 -30.94 -2.36
C LYS A 103 3.47 -30.98 -3.45
N TYR A 104 3.37 -30.09 -4.45
CA TYR A 104 4.21 -30.08 -5.64
C TYR A 104 5.13 -28.86 -5.72
N SER A 105 4.79 -27.77 -5.03
CA SER A 105 5.44 -26.45 -5.07
C SER A 105 6.97 -26.54 -5.00
N LYS A 106 7.48 -27.31 -4.03
CA LYS A 106 8.92 -27.46 -3.82
C LYS A 106 9.63 -28.20 -4.96
N VAL A 107 9.02 -29.27 -5.46
CA VAL A 107 9.67 -30.18 -6.41
C VAL A 107 9.65 -29.60 -7.83
N TYR A 108 8.57 -28.93 -8.21
CA TYR A 108 8.35 -28.47 -9.58
C TYR A 108 8.65 -26.99 -9.78
N PHE A 109 8.39 -26.18 -8.76
CA PHE A 109 8.45 -24.73 -8.86
C PHE A 109 9.60 -24.15 -8.03
N GLY A 110 10.34 -24.99 -7.30
CA GLY A 110 11.48 -24.56 -6.48
C GLY A 110 11.10 -23.60 -5.34
N VAL A 111 9.81 -23.53 -5.00
CA VAL A 111 9.27 -22.66 -3.95
C VAL A 111 8.71 -23.50 -2.83
N THR A 112 8.94 -23.06 -1.59
CA THR A 112 8.18 -23.57 -0.45
C THR A 112 6.99 -22.66 -0.20
N THR A 113 5.87 -23.24 0.21
CA THR A 113 4.63 -22.52 0.44
C THR A 113 4.20 -22.63 1.90
N GLU A 114 3.43 -21.66 2.35
CA GLU A 114 2.76 -21.68 3.64
C GLU A 114 1.39 -21.04 3.52
N SER A 115 0.35 -21.76 3.90
CA SER A 115 -1.02 -21.26 4.02
C SER A 115 -1.47 -21.37 5.48
N ILE A 116 -1.58 -20.25 6.18
CA ILE A 116 -2.07 -20.22 7.57
C ILE A 116 -3.41 -19.51 7.66
N VAL A 117 -4.31 -20.01 8.51
CA VAL A 117 -5.54 -19.28 8.85
C VAL A 117 -5.15 -18.08 9.70
N VAL A 118 -5.56 -16.89 9.27
CA VAL A 118 -5.30 -15.64 10.00
C VAL A 118 -6.61 -15.04 10.49
N ASN A 119 -6.59 -14.59 11.73
CA ASN A 119 -7.66 -13.79 12.30
C ASN A 119 -7.23 -12.34 12.23
N PHE A 120 -8.00 -11.51 11.53
CA PHE A 120 -7.79 -10.08 11.57
C PHE A 120 -8.61 -9.47 12.69
N GLU A 121 -8.00 -8.53 13.39
CA GLU A 121 -8.69 -7.65 14.30
C GLU A 121 -9.39 -6.56 13.47
N LYS A 122 -10.50 -6.02 14.02
CA LYS A 122 -11.25 -4.89 13.45
C LYS A 122 -10.99 -3.63 14.29
N PRO A 123 -9.79 -3.05 14.20
CA PRO A 123 -9.32 -1.96 15.04
C PRO A 123 -10.19 -0.70 14.90
N PHE A 124 -10.68 -0.43 13.68
CA PHE A 124 -11.55 0.71 13.43
C PHE A 124 -12.42 0.58 12.18
N GLU A 125 -13.43 1.43 12.06
CA GLU A 125 -14.25 1.62 10.86
C GLU A 125 -14.18 3.08 10.41
N LEU A 126 -14.14 3.33 9.10
CA LEU A 126 -14.34 4.65 8.51
C LEU A 126 -15.81 4.77 8.11
N ARG A 127 -16.46 5.85 8.53
CA ARG A 127 -17.86 6.13 8.20
C ARG A 127 -17.96 7.44 7.43
N TYR A 128 -18.64 7.36 6.29
CA TYR A 128 -18.97 8.46 5.40
C TYR A 128 -20.49 8.68 5.45
N ASP A 129 -20.92 9.87 5.84
CA ASP A 129 -22.33 10.21 6.05
C ASP A 129 -22.74 11.40 5.18
N GLY A 130 -23.88 11.28 4.49
CA GLY A 130 -24.47 12.34 3.67
C GLY A 130 -25.66 11.85 2.82
N TYR A 131 -26.43 12.78 2.25
CA TYR A 131 -27.74 12.50 1.61
C TYR A 131 -27.70 11.44 0.50
N GLY A 132 -26.56 11.25 -0.17
CA GLY A 132 -26.39 10.26 -1.25
C GLY A 132 -25.62 8.99 -0.85
N TYR A 133 -25.23 8.83 0.41
CA TYR A 133 -24.35 7.74 0.86
C TYR A 133 -25.10 6.47 1.31
N ASN A 134 -26.37 6.36 0.95
CA ASN A 134 -27.24 5.23 1.25
C ASN A 134 -27.18 4.18 0.14
N ILE A 135 -26.45 3.09 0.37
CA ILE A 135 -26.14 2.10 -0.67
C ILE A 135 -27.37 1.23 -1.06
N GLY A 136 -28.47 1.28 -0.30
CA GLY A 136 -29.73 0.62 -0.68
C GLY A 136 -30.37 1.11 -1.99
N HIS A 137 -29.91 2.25 -2.54
CA HIS A 137 -30.33 2.77 -3.86
C HIS A 137 -29.18 2.90 -4.86
N GLY A 138 -27.99 2.40 -4.52
CA GLY A 138 -26.77 2.55 -5.32
C GLY A 138 -26.09 3.91 -5.12
N LEU A 139 -24.79 3.89 -4.81
CA LEU A 139 -23.94 5.07 -4.89
C LEU A 139 -23.69 5.39 -6.38
N PRO A 140 -23.84 6.64 -6.83
CA PRO A 140 -23.29 7.06 -8.12
C PRO A 140 -21.80 6.70 -8.22
N ILE A 141 -21.39 6.13 -9.36
CA ILE A 141 -20.03 5.58 -9.58
C ILE A 141 -18.93 6.59 -9.22
N ASN A 142 -19.11 7.85 -9.61
CA ASN A 142 -18.17 8.93 -9.31
C ASN A 142 -17.97 9.19 -7.80
N ARG A 143 -19.02 9.06 -6.98
CA ARG A 143 -18.91 9.21 -5.52
C ARG A 143 -18.24 8.01 -4.87
N TYR A 144 -18.48 6.83 -5.45
CA TYR A 144 -17.80 5.61 -5.03
C TYR A 144 -16.29 5.71 -5.26
N GLU A 145 -15.88 6.14 -6.46
CA GLU A 145 -14.46 6.34 -6.80
C GLU A 145 -13.78 7.35 -5.87
N GLN A 146 -14.45 8.46 -5.54
CA GLN A 146 -13.94 9.47 -4.59
C GLN A 146 -13.74 8.91 -3.17
N ILE A 147 -14.71 8.13 -2.64
CA ILE A 147 -14.56 7.47 -1.33
C ILE A 147 -13.41 6.48 -1.36
N GLU A 148 -13.32 5.68 -2.42
CA GLU A 148 -12.30 4.66 -2.58
C GLU A 148 -10.91 5.29 -2.65
N GLU A 149 -10.73 6.34 -3.46
CA GLU A 149 -9.47 7.08 -3.60
C GLU A 149 -9.03 7.69 -2.25
N PHE A 150 -9.95 8.36 -1.55
CA PHE A 150 -9.65 8.92 -0.23
C PHE A 150 -9.31 7.82 0.80
N THR A 151 -10.08 6.71 0.82
CA THR A 151 -9.85 5.60 1.75
C THR A 151 -8.48 4.96 1.53
N LYS A 152 -8.12 4.69 0.27
CA LYS A 152 -6.79 4.18 -0.12
C LYS A 152 -5.69 5.13 0.34
N THR A 153 -5.88 6.43 0.12
CA THR A 153 -4.91 7.46 0.53
C THR A 153 -4.76 7.52 2.06
N PHE A 154 -5.87 7.56 2.80
CA PHE A 154 -5.88 7.59 4.26
C PHE A 154 -5.11 6.40 4.85
N VAL A 155 -5.27 5.21 4.26
CA VAL A 155 -4.61 4.01 4.77
C VAL A 155 -3.21 3.79 4.28
N SER A 156 -2.85 4.29 3.10
CA SER A 156 -1.44 4.35 2.72
C SER A 156 -0.59 5.13 3.75
N CYS A 157 -1.20 6.12 4.43
CA CYS A 157 -0.56 6.84 5.54
C CYS A 157 -0.32 5.94 6.75
N LEU A 158 -1.21 4.98 6.99
CA LEU A 158 -1.07 4.00 8.06
C LEU A 158 -0.02 2.95 7.70
N SER A 159 -0.20 2.23 6.58
CA SER A 159 0.67 1.14 6.15
C SER A 159 2.14 1.56 5.99
N SER A 160 2.40 2.77 5.51
CA SER A 160 3.77 3.32 5.38
C SER A 160 4.50 3.57 6.70
N ASN A 161 3.86 3.39 7.85
CA ASN A 161 4.48 3.47 9.17
C ASN A 161 4.69 2.08 9.82
N ASN A 162 4.78 1.01 9.02
CA ASN A 162 4.97 -0.37 9.49
C ASN A 162 3.86 -0.89 10.41
N THR A 163 2.66 -0.34 10.28
CA THR A 163 1.47 -0.88 10.91
C THR A 163 0.94 -2.05 10.06
N SER A 164 0.53 -3.16 10.67
CA SER A 164 0.04 -4.39 9.98
C SER A 164 -1.33 -4.26 9.30
N PHE A 165 -1.75 -3.02 9.06
CA PHE A 165 -2.96 -2.59 8.40
C PHE A 165 -2.90 -2.95 6.89
N GLY A 166 -3.37 -4.15 6.52
CA GLY A 166 -3.53 -4.59 5.11
C GLY A 166 -4.77 -3.97 4.47
N ASN A 167 -4.83 -3.83 3.14
CA ASN A 167 -5.86 -3.04 2.44
C ASN A 167 -7.22 -3.76 2.32
N MET A 168 -7.58 -4.65 3.25
CA MET A 168 -8.90 -5.28 3.23
C MET A 168 -9.96 -4.37 3.81
N TYR A 169 -10.80 -3.85 2.92
CA TYR A 169 -12.04 -3.19 3.27
C TYR A 169 -13.21 -4.02 2.78
N ARG A 170 -13.93 -4.64 3.71
CA ARG A 170 -15.23 -5.24 3.39
C ARG A 170 -16.34 -4.25 3.68
N LYS A 171 -16.91 -3.62 2.66
CA LYS A 171 -18.03 -2.68 2.79
C LYS A 171 -19.19 -3.28 3.59
N ILE A 172 -19.65 -2.59 4.62
CA ILE A 172 -20.86 -2.96 5.38
C ILE A 172 -21.91 -1.88 5.16
N GLU A 173 -23.07 -2.27 4.64
CA GLU A 173 -24.19 -1.37 4.39
C GLU A 173 -24.90 -1.02 5.70
N LYS A 174 -25.05 0.27 5.99
CA LYS A 174 -25.91 0.78 7.08
C LYS A 174 -26.77 1.92 6.53
N ALA A 175 -28.03 2.00 6.97
CA ALA A 175 -28.96 3.02 6.48
C ALA A 175 -28.38 4.44 6.63
N GLY A 176 -28.28 5.17 5.52
CA GLY A 176 -27.81 6.56 5.47
C GLY A 176 -26.29 6.75 5.64
N SER A 177 -25.47 5.70 5.59
CA SER A 177 -24.02 5.85 5.70
C SER A 177 -23.26 4.75 4.98
N THR A 178 -22.10 5.10 4.42
CA THR A 178 -21.14 4.11 3.94
C THR A 178 -20.13 3.82 5.05
N VAL A 179 -20.08 2.56 5.52
CA VAL A 179 -19.11 2.12 6.53
C VAL A 179 -18.12 1.16 5.92
N ILE A 180 -16.86 1.51 6.10
CA ILE A 180 -15.71 0.77 5.62
C ILE A 180 -14.92 0.27 6.85
N PRO A 181 -15.13 -0.98 7.29
CA PRO A 181 -14.34 -1.57 8.37
C PRO A 181 -12.93 -1.79 7.86
N PHE A 182 -11.96 -1.54 8.74
CA PHE A 182 -10.58 -1.81 8.47
C PHE A 182 -10.08 -2.95 9.33
N GLU A 183 -9.25 -3.80 8.72
CA GLU A 183 -8.87 -5.07 9.30
C GLU A 183 -7.35 -5.24 9.23
N THR A 184 -6.76 -5.76 10.31
CA THR A 184 -5.31 -5.88 10.48
C THR A 184 -4.96 -7.16 11.21
N GLU A 185 -3.79 -7.72 10.95
CA GLU A 185 -3.26 -8.85 11.72
C GLU A 185 -2.97 -8.48 13.17
N LYS A 186 -2.68 -7.20 13.44
CA LYS A 186 -2.35 -6.69 14.77
C LYS A 186 -2.82 -5.25 14.94
N LYS A 187 -3.54 -4.97 16.03
CA LYS A 187 -3.89 -3.60 16.43
C LYS A 187 -2.64 -2.83 16.85
N ASP A 188 -2.52 -1.61 16.34
CA ASP A 188 -1.54 -0.63 16.80
C ASP A 188 -2.26 0.47 17.58
N ASP A 189 -2.31 0.32 18.91
CA ASP A 189 -2.99 1.27 19.79
C ASP A 189 -2.38 2.69 19.73
N SER A 190 -1.07 2.80 19.46
CA SER A 190 -0.39 4.10 19.39
C SER A 190 -0.75 4.85 18.11
N ALA A 191 -0.85 4.14 16.99
CA ALA A 191 -1.38 4.70 15.75
C ALA A 191 -2.83 5.17 15.93
N LEU A 192 -3.68 4.37 16.56
CA LEU A 192 -5.08 4.73 16.83
C LEU A 192 -5.20 5.97 17.72
N GLU A 193 -4.38 6.07 18.77
CA GLU A 193 -4.37 7.23 19.65
C GLU A 193 -3.89 8.50 18.92
N THR A 194 -2.91 8.35 18.04
CA THR A 194 -2.43 9.44 17.17
C THR A 194 -3.55 9.98 16.28
N ILE A 195 -4.35 9.10 15.67
CA ILE A 195 -5.48 9.50 14.82
C ILE A 195 -6.56 10.21 15.65
N LYS A 196 -6.88 9.70 16.85
CA LYS A 196 -7.86 10.35 17.74
C LYS A 196 -7.43 11.77 18.12
N ASN A 197 -6.16 11.93 18.52
CA ASN A 197 -5.61 13.23 18.88
C ASN A 197 -5.62 14.18 17.69
N LEU A 198 -5.26 13.71 16.50
CA LEU A 198 -5.35 14.52 15.28
C LEU A 198 -6.77 15.01 15.00
N PHE A 199 -7.78 14.15 15.09
CA PHE A 199 -9.18 14.55 14.89
C PHE A 199 -9.62 15.61 15.92
N LYS A 200 -9.24 15.40 17.18
CA LYS A 200 -9.50 16.36 18.25
C LYS A 200 -8.85 17.71 17.95
N ASP A 201 -7.55 17.71 17.65
CA ASP A 201 -6.76 18.92 17.40
C ASP A 201 -7.29 19.70 16.18
N ILE A 202 -7.71 19.02 15.11
CA ILE A 202 -8.35 19.67 13.95
C ILE A 202 -9.69 20.31 14.36
N ASN A 203 -10.52 19.59 15.11
CA ASN A 203 -11.83 20.11 15.53
C ASN A 203 -11.70 21.29 16.52
N GLU A 204 -10.66 21.30 17.33
CA GLU A 204 -10.39 22.35 18.32
C GLU A 204 -9.53 23.50 17.76
N ASP A 205 -9.10 23.44 16.49
CA ASP A 205 -8.13 24.36 15.88
C ASP A 205 -6.82 24.50 16.71
N ASN A 206 -6.37 23.40 17.32
CA ASN A 206 -5.24 23.34 18.25
C ASN A 206 -4.18 22.32 17.81
N ILE A 207 -3.71 22.46 16.57
CA ILE A 207 -2.70 21.56 16.00
C ILE A 207 -1.40 21.58 16.83
N ASN A 208 -0.93 20.39 17.21
CA ASN A 208 0.27 20.23 18.02
C ASN A 208 1.56 20.26 17.16
N TYR A 209 2.01 21.45 16.80
CA TYR A 209 3.21 21.65 15.97
C TYR A 209 4.50 21.13 16.63
N ASP A 210 4.59 21.14 17.97
CA ASP A 210 5.74 20.58 18.69
C ASP A 210 5.83 19.06 18.52
N TYR A 211 4.69 18.38 18.54
CA TYR A 211 4.62 16.94 18.28
C TYR A 211 5.02 16.61 16.84
N ILE A 212 4.52 17.36 15.86
CA ILE A 212 4.84 17.18 14.43
C ILE A 212 6.34 17.30 14.14
N ASN A 213 7.04 18.20 14.85
CA ASN A 213 8.46 18.47 14.62
C ASN A 213 9.41 17.48 15.32
N LYS A 214 8.89 16.48 16.06
CA LYS A 214 9.71 15.44 16.67
C LYS A 214 10.34 14.54 15.61
N LYS A 215 11.66 14.64 15.47
CA LYS A 215 12.44 13.84 14.51
C LYS A 215 12.56 12.38 14.94
N GLY A 216 12.35 11.45 14.01
CA GLY A 216 12.56 10.01 14.21
C GLY A 216 11.45 9.28 14.95
N ASP A 217 10.35 9.95 15.32
CA ASP A 217 9.15 9.30 15.86
C ASP A 217 8.19 8.92 14.73
N ASN A 218 7.86 7.64 14.58
CA ASN A 218 7.00 7.16 13.50
C ASN A 218 5.57 7.74 13.62
N TYR A 219 5.09 7.97 14.84
CA TYR A 219 3.74 8.48 15.07
C TYR A 219 3.62 9.98 14.82
N SER A 220 4.66 10.77 15.09
CA SER A 220 4.71 12.17 14.63
C SER A 220 4.63 12.27 13.11
N GLN A 221 5.27 11.33 12.39
CA GLN A 221 5.17 11.27 10.93
C GLN A 221 3.80 10.83 10.45
N LEU A 222 3.16 9.87 11.12
CA LEU A 222 1.78 9.50 10.85
C LEU A 222 0.84 10.71 11.00
N TYR A 223 0.96 11.43 12.12
CA TYR A 223 0.17 12.62 12.40
C TYR A 223 0.33 13.65 11.28
N LYS A 224 1.58 13.96 10.90
CA LYS A 224 1.90 14.92 9.82
C LYS A 224 1.31 14.49 8.48
N LYS A 225 1.49 13.23 8.08
CA LYS A 225 0.96 12.70 6.82
C LYS A 225 -0.56 12.80 6.76
N LEU A 226 -1.23 12.34 7.81
CA LEU A 226 -2.69 12.41 7.89
C LEU A 226 -3.19 13.86 7.88
N LEU A 227 -2.54 14.78 8.62
CA LEU A 227 -2.91 16.19 8.64
C LEU A 227 -2.85 16.85 7.25
N LEU A 228 -1.90 16.43 6.40
CA LEU A 228 -1.79 16.91 5.02
C LEU A 228 -2.84 16.30 4.07
N LYS A 229 -3.28 15.06 4.32
CA LYS A 229 -4.24 14.33 3.46
C LYS A 229 -5.70 14.50 3.86
N LEU A 230 -6.00 14.68 5.14
CA LEU A 230 -7.36 14.87 5.63
C LEU A 230 -8.14 15.99 4.92
N PRO A 231 -7.53 17.12 4.50
CA PRO A 231 -8.24 18.14 3.72
C PRO A 231 -8.80 17.67 2.38
N GLU A 232 -8.29 16.57 1.82
CA GLU A 232 -8.80 15.97 0.59
C GLU A 232 -10.19 15.36 0.74
N ILE A 233 -10.64 15.09 1.96
CA ILE A 233 -12.00 14.61 2.25
C ILE A 233 -13.08 15.56 1.73
N ARG A 234 -12.74 16.84 1.53
CA ARG A 234 -13.62 17.86 0.95
C ARG A 234 -13.91 17.67 -0.54
N LYS A 235 -13.11 16.86 -1.23
CA LYS A 235 -13.34 16.49 -2.63
C LYS A 235 -14.46 15.44 -2.77
N VAL A 236 -14.89 14.83 -1.67
CA VAL A 236 -15.95 13.83 -1.64
C VAL A 236 -17.31 14.55 -1.59
N ASP A 237 -18.03 14.52 -2.71
CA ASP A 237 -19.21 15.36 -2.95
C ASP A 237 -20.39 15.02 -2.01
N ASP A 238 -21.15 16.01 -1.54
CA ASP A 238 -22.30 15.81 -0.61
C ASP A 238 -21.96 15.12 0.72
N LEU A 239 -20.68 15.03 1.11
CA LEU A 239 -20.27 14.47 2.40
C LEU A 239 -20.55 15.47 3.52
N HIS A 240 -21.36 15.07 4.50
CA HIS A 240 -21.66 15.89 5.69
C HIS A 240 -20.78 15.56 6.87
N THR A 241 -20.44 14.30 7.06
CA THR A 241 -19.63 13.88 8.19
C THR A 241 -18.72 12.74 7.79
N PHE A 242 -17.46 12.86 8.17
CA PHE A 242 -16.49 11.77 8.18
C PHE A 242 -16.19 11.39 9.62
N GLN A 243 -16.19 10.09 9.91
CA GLN A 243 -15.96 9.58 11.27
C GLN A 243 -15.01 8.39 11.23
N ILE A 244 -14.15 8.29 12.23
CA ILE A 244 -13.47 7.05 12.57
C ILE A 244 -14.14 6.43 13.81
N ILE A 245 -14.43 5.13 13.75
CA ILE A 245 -15.07 4.36 14.81
C ILE A 245 -14.03 3.42 15.38
N ILE A 246 -13.59 3.61 16.62
CA ILE A 246 -12.56 2.79 17.27
C ILE A 246 -13.19 2.16 18.51
N ASP A 247 -13.16 0.82 18.61
CA ASP A 247 -13.78 0.08 19.72
C ASP A 247 -15.24 0.53 19.99
N GLY A 248 -16.01 0.80 18.92
CA GLY A 248 -17.39 1.27 18.97
C GLY A 248 -17.58 2.76 19.31
N LYS A 249 -16.53 3.49 19.68
CA LYS A 249 -16.58 4.94 19.93
C LYS A 249 -16.38 5.71 18.62
N LYS A 250 -17.21 6.73 18.40
CA LYS A 250 -17.18 7.57 17.19
C LYS A 250 -16.36 8.83 17.43
N TYR A 251 -15.43 9.10 16.53
CA TYR A 251 -14.63 10.32 16.49
C TYR A 251 -14.93 11.03 15.18
N ASN A 252 -15.61 12.16 15.28
CA ASN A 252 -16.06 12.93 14.12
C ASN A 252 -14.94 13.86 13.66
N LEU A 253 -14.80 14.03 12.35
CA LEU A 253 -14.01 15.11 11.76
C LEU A 253 -14.96 16.21 11.29
N ASP A 254 -14.76 17.43 11.77
CA ASP A 254 -15.38 18.61 11.16
C ASP A 254 -14.68 18.89 9.82
N ILE A 255 -15.36 18.52 8.74
CA ILE A 255 -14.87 18.68 7.36
C ILE A 255 -14.53 20.15 7.07
N ASN A 256 -15.26 21.11 7.65
CA ASN A 256 -15.02 22.54 7.45
C ASN A 256 -13.78 23.06 8.21
N LYS A 257 -13.33 22.33 9.23
CA LYS A 257 -12.08 22.60 9.96
C LYS A 257 -10.88 21.84 9.43
N ALA A 258 -11.08 20.75 8.69
CA ALA A 258 -10.03 20.05 7.94
C ALA A 258 -9.50 20.89 6.75
N LYS A 259 -8.97 22.08 7.02
CA LYS A 259 -8.44 23.00 6.01
C LYS A 259 -7.06 22.54 5.57
N LYS A 260 -6.69 22.87 4.33
CA LYS A 260 -5.34 22.65 3.83
C LYS A 260 -4.37 23.41 4.72
N VAL A 261 -3.66 22.69 5.57
CA VAL A 261 -2.65 23.31 6.43
C VAL A 261 -1.49 23.71 5.52
N LYS A 262 -1.02 24.95 5.67
CA LYS A 262 0.07 25.42 4.85
C LYS A 262 1.30 24.63 5.22
N LEU A 263 1.91 24.11 4.18
CA LEU A 263 3.08 23.26 4.26
C LEU A 263 4.26 24.00 4.94
N GLU A 264 4.28 25.33 4.82
CA GLU A 264 5.11 26.32 5.54
C GLU A 264 5.03 26.27 7.08
N GLU A 265 3.97 25.67 7.65
CA GLU A 265 3.75 25.57 9.10
C GLU A 265 4.44 24.34 9.73
N PHE A 266 5.01 23.43 8.92
CA PHE A 266 5.56 22.14 9.36
C PHE A 266 7.07 21.94 9.10
N GLY A 267 7.76 22.98 8.67
CA GLY A 267 9.20 22.98 8.46
C GLY A 267 9.67 24.27 7.80
N VAL A 268 10.98 24.44 7.63
CA VAL A 268 11.51 25.64 7.00
C VAL A 268 11.18 25.58 5.50
N PRO A 269 10.41 26.54 4.96
CA PRO A 269 10.19 26.61 3.53
C PRO A 269 11.53 26.78 2.83
N VAL A 270 11.77 25.93 1.84
CA VAL A 270 12.98 25.99 1.02
C VAL A 270 12.59 26.35 -0.40
N SER A 271 13.27 27.35 -0.95
CA SER A 271 13.31 27.61 -2.38
C SER A 271 14.76 27.72 -2.77
N TRP A 272 15.24 26.71 -3.48
CA TRP A 272 16.64 26.61 -3.87
C TRP A 272 16.74 26.53 -5.37
N THR A 273 17.51 27.45 -5.93
CA THR A 273 18.04 27.31 -7.27
C THR A 273 19.36 26.54 -7.16
N CYS A 274 19.41 25.35 -7.74
CA CYS A 274 20.57 24.47 -7.68
C CYS A 274 20.85 23.83 -9.03
N LYS A 275 22.08 23.36 -9.21
CA LYS A 275 22.48 22.66 -10.43
C LYS A 275 22.25 21.17 -10.22
N TYR A 276 21.38 20.58 -11.01
CA TYR A 276 21.15 19.14 -11.00
C TYR A 276 22.41 18.41 -11.47
N LEU A 277 22.84 17.37 -10.76
CA LEU A 277 24.00 16.56 -11.15
C LEU A 277 23.54 15.24 -11.75
N PHE A 278 22.82 14.44 -10.97
CA PHE A 278 22.19 13.19 -11.41
C PHE A 278 21.25 12.65 -10.33
N SER A 279 20.33 11.76 -10.71
CA SER A 279 19.51 11.00 -9.76
C SER A 279 20.22 9.68 -9.41
N LYS A 280 20.20 9.31 -8.14
CA LYS A 280 20.69 7.99 -7.68
C LYS A 280 19.66 6.88 -7.85
N GLY A 281 18.54 7.16 -8.52
CA GLY A 281 17.41 6.25 -8.64
C GLY A 281 16.56 6.19 -7.36
N ILE A 282 15.52 5.35 -7.44
CA ILE A 282 14.60 5.03 -6.34
C ILE A 282 15.39 4.46 -5.16
N LEU A 283 15.14 4.94 -3.94
CA LEU A 283 15.64 4.26 -2.75
C LEU A 283 15.00 2.87 -2.70
N LYS A 284 15.83 1.81 -2.70
CA LYS A 284 15.42 0.39 -2.85
C LYS A 284 14.27 -0.10 -1.94
N SER A 285 13.90 0.65 -0.92
CA SER A 285 12.84 0.31 0.05
C SER A 285 11.54 1.12 -0.11
N ASP A 286 11.52 2.20 -0.88
CA ASP A 286 10.30 3.03 -1.05
C ASP A 286 10.34 3.81 -2.37
N THR A 287 9.44 3.44 -3.30
CA THR A 287 9.30 4.03 -4.64
C THR A 287 8.87 5.49 -4.63
N ARG A 288 8.38 6.00 -3.49
CA ARG A 288 7.98 7.40 -3.34
C ARG A 288 9.17 8.33 -3.13
N TYR A 289 10.32 7.82 -2.68
CA TYR A 289 11.49 8.64 -2.39
C TYR A 289 12.55 8.54 -3.49
N HIS A 290 12.77 9.65 -4.18
CA HIS A 290 13.81 9.80 -5.19
C HIS A 290 15.00 10.54 -4.62
N SER A 291 16.18 9.94 -4.72
CA SER A 291 17.42 10.62 -4.34
C SER A 291 17.97 11.40 -5.51
N ILE A 292 18.12 12.72 -5.35
CA ILE A 292 18.81 13.57 -6.31
C ILE A 292 20.10 14.12 -5.71
N ASP A 293 21.17 14.08 -6.49
CA ASP A 293 22.39 14.81 -6.19
C ASP A 293 22.33 16.16 -6.90
N VAL A 294 22.52 17.24 -6.12
CA VAL A 294 22.56 18.61 -6.63
C VAL A 294 23.82 19.31 -6.14
N GLU A 295 24.26 20.31 -6.90
CA GLU A 295 25.22 21.29 -6.43
C GLU A 295 24.47 22.54 -5.97
N TYR A 296 24.54 22.80 -4.67
CA TYR A 296 23.92 23.96 -4.03
C TYR A 296 24.99 24.70 -3.22
N MET A 297 25.10 26.02 -3.42
CA MET A 297 26.15 26.85 -2.82
C MET A 297 27.58 26.30 -3.05
N LYS A 298 27.88 25.82 -4.27
CA LYS A 298 29.18 25.19 -4.63
C LYS A 298 29.54 23.94 -3.83
N LYS A 299 28.57 23.33 -3.13
CA LYS A 299 28.74 22.06 -2.43
C LYS A 299 27.80 21.03 -3.03
N ARG A 300 28.31 19.82 -3.23
CA ARG A 300 27.50 18.68 -3.61
C ARG A 300 26.69 18.20 -2.40
N GLN A 301 25.38 18.07 -2.57
CA GLN A 301 24.47 17.57 -1.56
C GLN A 301 23.53 16.54 -2.19
N THR A 302 23.18 15.53 -1.41
CA THR A 302 22.15 14.54 -1.79
C THR A 302 20.89 14.86 -1.04
N PHE A 303 19.79 15.07 -1.77
CA PHE A 303 18.46 15.24 -1.20
C PHE A 303 17.58 14.05 -1.55
N HIS A 304 16.79 13.63 -0.58
CA HIS A 304 15.70 12.68 -0.75
C HIS A 304 14.43 13.49 -0.97
N ILE A 305 13.84 13.31 -2.15
CA ILE A 305 12.60 13.95 -2.53
C ILE A 305 11.49 12.93 -2.38
N GLU A 306 10.51 13.24 -1.55
CA GLU A 306 9.22 12.55 -1.60
C GLU A 306 8.46 13.06 -2.82
N VAL A 307 8.20 12.18 -3.79
CA VAL A 307 7.51 12.53 -5.02
C VAL A 307 6.12 11.92 -5.01
N GLU A 308 5.13 12.71 -4.58
CA GLU A 308 3.71 12.30 -4.63
C GLU A 308 3.05 12.60 -6.00
N ASN A 309 3.78 13.21 -6.94
CA ASN A 309 3.23 13.71 -8.20
C ASN A 309 3.99 13.14 -9.41
N GLU A 310 3.29 12.38 -10.27
CA GLU A 310 3.86 11.83 -11.51
C GLU A 310 4.51 12.88 -12.42
N ARG A 311 4.04 14.14 -12.39
CA ARG A 311 4.63 15.21 -13.19
C ARG A 311 6.05 15.53 -12.74
N ILE A 312 6.31 15.49 -11.44
CA ILE A 312 7.64 15.70 -10.87
C ILE A 312 8.55 14.52 -11.23
N LEU A 313 8.04 13.28 -11.18
CA LEU A 313 8.79 12.09 -11.63
C LEU A 313 9.18 12.19 -13.11
N LYS A 314 8.22 12.52 -13.97
CA LYS A 314 8.45 12.71 -15.41
C LYS A 314 9.48 13.81 -15.64
N LEU A 315 9.39 14.93 -14.92
CA LEU A 315 10.37 16.01 -15.02
C LEU A 315 11.77 15.55 -14.59
N ILE A 316 11.92 14.86 -13.45
CA ILE A 316 13.21 14.32 -12.98
C ILE A 316 13.84 13.42 -14.05
N GLY A 317 13.03 12.59 -14.73
CA GLY A 317 13.48 11.73 -15.82
C GLY A 317 13.97 12.47 -17.08
N THR A 318 13.65 13.76 -17.21
CA THR A 318 14.08 14.62 -18.34
C THR A 318 15.24 15.56 -17.99
N LEU A 319 15.68 15.60 -16.73
CA LEU A 319 16.79 16.45 -16.30
C LEU A 319 18.12 15.85 -16.73
N ASN A 320 18.98 16.70 -17.28
CA ASN A 320 20.35 16.38 -17.65
C ASN A 320 21.33 16.96 -16.64
N ASN A 321 22.49 16.31 -16.51
CA ASN A 321 23.58 16.83 -15.68
C ASN A 321 23.91 18.27 -16.08
N GLY A 322 23.82 19.17 -15.10
CA GLY A 322 24.09 20.58 -15.24
C GLY A 322 22.88 21.46 -15.47
N ASP A 323 21.67 20.89 -15.60
CA ASP A 323 20.43 21.65 -15.64
C ASP A 323 20.25 22.49 -14.37
N LEU A 324 19.84 23.74 -14.54
CA LEU A 324 19.46 24.60 -13.43
C LEU A 324 18.01 24.27 -13.06
N ILE A 325 17.78 23.91 -11.80
CA ILE A 325 16.46 23.56 -11.30
C ILE A 325 16.11 24.43 -10.10
N ASN A 326 14.84 24.80 -10.01
CA ASN A 326 14.27 25.39 -8.81
C ASN A 326 13.51 24.30 -8.04
N ILE A 327 13.94 24.06 -6.82
CA ILE A 327 13.30 23.16 -5.87
C ILE A 327 12.56 24.01 -4.85
N SER A 328 11.25 23.83 -4.77
CA SER A 328 10.43 24.43 -3.72
C SER A 328 9.65 23.37 -2.96
N GLY A 329 9.67 23.48 -1.63
CA GLY A 329 9.01 22.54 -0.73
C GLY A 329 9.41 22.79 0.71
N ILE A 330 9.32 21.75 1.54
CA ILE A 330 9.67 21.82 2.97
C ILE A 330 10.66 20.76 3.36
N THR A 331 11.64 21.16 4.17
CA THR A 331 12.56 20.23 4.81
C THR A 331 11.80 19.34 5.81
N PHE A 332 11.70 18.06 5.49
CA PHE A 332 11.24 17.02 6.40
C PHE A 332 12.38 16.57 7.33
N SER A 333 13.62 16.59 6.84
CA SER A 333 14.84 16.35 7.61
C SER A 333 16.00 17.21 7.05
N GLN A 334 17.22 17.08 7.59
CA GLN A 334 18.40 17.74 7.01
C GLN A 334 18.69 17.32 5.55
N ARG A 335 18.18 16.16 5.12
CA ARG A 335 18.41 15.63 3.77
C ARG A 335 17.13 15.28 3.02
N THR A 336 15.96 15.36 3.65
CA THR A 336 14.67 14.99 3.05
C THR A 336 13.81 16.22 2.85
N ILE A 337 13.26 16.36 1.65
CA ILE A 337 12.41 17.48 1.27
C ILE A 337 11.15 16.90 0.66
N ILE A 338 10.00 17.36 1.16
CA ILE A 338 8.72 17.13 0.50
C ILE A 338 8.61 18.24 -0.53
N ILE A 339 8.63 17.89 -1.81
CA ILE A 339 8.61 18.87 -2.90
C ILE A 339 7.18 19.15 -3.32
N ASP A 340 6.83 20.43 -3.31
CA ASP A 340 5.57 20.93 -3.85
C ASP A 340 5.68 21.25 -5.33
N ARG A 341 6.85 21.74 -5.74
CA ARG A 341 7.11 22.16 -7.11
C ARG A 341 8.60 22.02 -7.44
N LEU A 342 8.85 21.37 -8.59
CA LEU A 342 10.16 21.24 -9.21
C LEU A 342 10.06 21.82 -10.61
N GLU A 343 10.98 22.71 -10.97
CA GLU A 343 11.01 23.32 -12.29
C GLU A 343 12.41 23.35 -12.89
N LYS A 344 12.49 23.06 -14.18
CA LYS A 344 13.71 23.32 -14.96
C LYS A 344 13.70 24.79 -15.36
N CYS A 345 14.72 25.53 -14.94
CA CYS A 345 14.88 26.94 -15.31
C CYS A 345 15.36 27.03 -16.76
N THR A 346 14.69 27.84 -17.58
CA THR A 346 14.96 27.92 -19.01
C THR A 346 16.12 28.82 -19.42
N GLU A 347 16.65 29.70 -18.57
CA GLU A 347 17.98 30.33 -18.80
C GLU A 347 18.50 31.17 -17.61
N LYS A 348 19.82 31.36 -17.61
CA LYS A 348 20.72 31.84 -16.55
C LYS A 348 20.27 33.13 -15.84
N LYS A 349 19.85 33.00 -14.58
CA LYS A 349 20.19 33.97 -13.53
C LYS A 349 20.66 33.22 -12.29
N LEU A 350 21.98 33.08 -12.18
CA LEU A 350 22.65 32.99 -10.90
C LEU A 350 22.83 34.42 -10.37
#